data_AF-A0A232LSW2-F1
#
_entry.id   AF-A0A232LSW2-F1
#
_cell.length_a   1.000
_cell.length_b   1.000
_cell.length_c   1.000
_cell.angle_alpha   90.00
_cell.angle_beta   90.00
_cell.angle_gamma   90.00
#
_symmetry.space_group_name_H-M   'P 1'
#
loop_
_entity.id
_entity.type
_entity.pdbx_description
1 polymer ?
#
loop_
_entity_poly.entity_id
_entity_poly.type
_entity_poly.pdbx_seq_one_letter_code
_entity_poly.pdbx_strand_id
1 'polypeptide(L)'
;MRKLLQDNVSLSEVETILATVEAGNELSFPSDAYNGFFACIAMSRHAYRWATIPVIKAAQKEKFIDLPPELELPWSFLRQHYGVTSQGGNCTSNYFYNFDARENLVYQINCSSTETIRSAEYHFAHMFPVMEKLALPIYHDIVKSIISFEQGQRDKCLHFLKSINTQLRLPLKVFYDTLVDSKIPRSVWLSYVQGFQGWAAGEIIDGKYVEYDGLSGNQLPLFQVVDAFIGLDRYLNEENVHRYMPLSQRKLTTSLRQHSFRRKAKEDGDSEIEAEMLKIVKQLRVFRLAHRARARPYLSTDAPERLIMTAGKSILESSTVKNIKAAIDFLDAMLVKRLRETL
;
A
#
# COMPACT_ATOMS: atom_id res chain seq x y z
N MET A 1 -24.59 10.86 6.78
CA MET A 1 -23.35 11.45 6.23
C MET A 1 -23.61 12.57 5.23
N ARG A 2 -24.32 12.35 4.12
CA ARG A 2 -24.56 13.38 3.08
C ARG A 2 -25.06 14.73 3.62
N LYS A 3 -26.11 14.73 4.44
CA LYS A 3 -26.62 15.96 5.07
C LYS A 3 -25.56 16.69 5.91
N LEU A 4 -24.76 15.96 6.70
CA LEU A 4 -23.70 16.58 7.50
C LEU A 4 -22.62 17.23 6.63
N LEU A 5 -22.27 16.62 5.49
CA LEU A 5 -21.33 17.21 4.55
C LEU A 5 -21.91 18.49 3.93
N GLN A 6 -23.13 18.42 3.42
CA GLN A 6 -23.83 19.57 2.84
C GLN A 6 -23.99 20.74 3.82
N ASP A 7 -24.30 20.44 5.08
CA ASP A 7 -24.54 21.46 6.10
C ASP A 7 -23.24 22.10 6.64
N ASN A 8 -22.08 21.42 6.53
CA ASN A 8 -20.85 21.83 7.21
C ASN A 8 -19.64 22.04 6.29
N VAL A 9 -19.72 21.74 4.99
CA VAL A 9 -18.61 21.89 4.05
C VAL A 9 -18.95 22.94 3.00
N SER A 10 -18.18 24.02 2.99
CA SER A 10 -18.24 25.06 1.95
C SER A 10 -17.44 24.60 0.73
N LEU A 11 -18.12 24.04 -0.29
CA LEU A 11 -17.48 23.55 -1.51
C LEU A 11 -16.66 24.63 -2.23
N SER A 12 -17.16 25.86 -2.28
CA SER A 12 -16.47 26.98 -2.93
C SER A 12 -15.18 27.36 -2.22
N GLU A 13 -15.15 27.31 -0.89
CA GLU A 13 -13.93 27.54 -0.11
C GLU A 13 -12.92 26.41 -0.30
N VAL A 14 -13.38 25.15 -0.28
CA VAL A 14 -12.51 23.99 -0.54
C VAL A 14 -11.88 24.08 -1.92
N GLU A 15 -12.67 24.35 -2.96
CA GLU A 15 -12.17 24.52 -4.33
C GLU A 15 -11.16 25.65 -4.43
N THR A 16 -11.44 26.81 -3.82
CA THR A 16 -10.55 27.97 -3.82
C THR A 16 -9.19 27.64 -3.18
N ILE A 17 -9.20 26.95 -2.03
CA ILE A 17 -7.97 26.56 -1.34
C ILE A 17 -7.16 25.57 -2.19
N LEU A 18 -7.81 24.53 -2.72
CA LEU A 18 -7.12 23.50 -3.52
C LEU A 18 -6.58 24.04 -4.84
N ALA A 19 -7.34 24.89 -5.53
CA ALA A 19 -6.89 25.57 -6.75
C ALA A 19 -5.68 26.49 -6.48
N THR A 20 -5.64 27.14 -5.30
CA THR A 20 -4.50 27.97 -4.89
C THR A 20 -3.23 27.13 -4.71
N VAL A 21 -3.35 25.93 -4.15
CA VAL A 21 -2.22 24.98 -4.02
C VAL A 21 -1.76 24.49 -5.38
N GLU A 22 -2.69 24.11 -6.29
CA GLU A 22 -2.33 23.69 -7.65
C GLU A 22 -1.65 24.79 -8.47
N ALA A 23 -1.98 26.06 -8.22
CA ALA A 23 -1.32 27.21 -8.81
C ALA A 23 0.11 27.45 -8.27
N GLY A 24 0.60 26.61 -7.35
CA GLY A 24 1.96 26.64 -6.81
C GLY A 24 2.11 27.45 -5.53
N ASN A 25 1.01 27.91 -4.90
CA ASN A 25 1.06 28.63 -3.63
C ASN A 25 0.94 27.66 -2.44
N GLU A 26 2.01 26.89 -2.22
CA GLU A 26 2.11 25.88 -1.15
C GLU A 26 2.10 26.48 0.26
N LEU A 27 2.37 27.79 0.42
CA LEU A 27 2.34 28.47 1.72
C LEU A 27 0.93 28.54 2.32
N SER A 28 -0.10 28.46 1.48
CA SER A 28 -1.50 28.55 1.90
C SER A 28 -2.03 27.25 2.50
N PHE A 29 -1.38 26.12 2.21
CA PHE A 29 -1.76 24.80 2.70
C PHE A 29 -0.51 23.93 2.89
N PRO A 30 0.05 23.88 4.11
CA PRO A 30 1.25 23.11 4.41
C PRO A 30 1.15 21.64 3.97
N SER A 31 2.26 21.06 3.49
CA SER A 31 2.26 19.73 2.89
C SER A 31 1.80 18.63 3.85
N ASP A 32 2.09 18.75 5.15
CA ASP A 32 1.63 17.82 6.18
C ASP A 32 0.10 17.89 6.37
N ALA A 33 -0.46 19.10 6.37
CA ALA A 33 -1.90 19.31 6.41
C ALA A 33 -2.58 18.78 5.13
N TYR A 34 -1.96 18.98 3.95
CA TYR A 34 -2.45 18.45 2.67
C TYR A 34 -2.44 16.91 2.66
N ASN A 35 -1.37 16.30 3.18
CA ASN A 35 -1.26 14.86 3.39
C ASN A 35 -2.35 14.32 4.32
N GLY A 36 -2.58 14.99 5.46
CA GLY A 36 -3.65 14.64 6.39
C GLY A 36 -5.04 14.80 5.78
N PHE A 37 -5.23 15.78 4.89
CA PHE A 37 -6.48 15.95 4.13
C PHE A 37 -6.67 14.85 3.08
N PHE A 38 -5.59 14.37 2.44
CA PHE A 38 -5.66 13.20 1.55
C PHE A 38 -6.17 11.96 2.29
N ALA A 39 -5.66 11.73 3.51
CA ALA A 39 -6.16 10.65 4.38
C ALA A 39 -7.63 10.88 4.77
N CYS A 40 -8.01 12.10 5.15
CA CYS A 40 -9.39 12.46 5.52
C CYS A 40 -10.39 12.08 4.44
N ILE A 41 -10.14 12.53 3.20
CA ILE A 41 -11.03 12.27 2.08
C ILE A 41 -11.06 10.78 1.73
N ALA A 42 -9.91 10.10 1.69
CA ALA A 42 -9.88 8.66 1.43
C ALA A 42 -10.68 7.86 2.47
N MET A 43 -10.47 8.14 3.77
CA MET A 43 -11.18 7.46 4.86
C MET A 43 -12.67 7.79 4.86
N SER A 44 -13.05 9.04 4.54
CA SER A 44 -14.44 9.46 4.41
C SER A 44 -15.15 8.79 3.23
N ARG A 45 -14.48 8.62 2.09
CA ARG A 45 -14.99 7.87 0.93
C ARG A 45 -15.26 6.41 1.29
N HIS A 46 -14.35 5.77 2.02
CA HIS A 46 -14.56 4.41 2.53
C HIS A 46 -15.71 4.33 3.54
N ALA A 47 -15.80 5.29 4.48
CA ALA A 47 -16.89 5.34 5.44
C ALA A 47 -18.25 5.53 4.76
N TYR A 48 -18.32 6.40 3.74
CA TYR A 48 -19.54 6.60 2.94
C TYR A 48 -19.93 5.33 2.19
N ARG A 49 -18.97 4.73 1.48
CA ARG A 49 -19.17 3.50 0.70
C ARG A 49 -19.68 2.35 1.57
N TRP A 50 -18.99 2.09 2.68
CA TRP A 50 -19.27 0.91 3.47
C TRP A 50 -20.44 1.10 4.42
N ALA A 51 -20.63 2.32 4.94
CA ALA A 51 -21.68 2.74 5.88
C ALA A 51 -21.75 1.98 7.22
N THR A 52 -21.19 0.77 7.30
CA THR A 52 -21.20 -0.13 8.45
C THR A 52 -19.89 -0.89 8.55
N ILE A 53 -19.57 -1.30 9.78
CA ILE A 53 -18.46 -2.19 10.10
C ILE A 53 -18.99 -3.25 11.08
N PRO A 54 -18.86 -4.54 10.78
CA PRO A 54 -18.14 -5.11 9.64
C PRO A 54 -18.80 -4.81 8.28
N VAL A 55 -18.00 -4.84 7.21
CA VAL A 55 -18.50 -4.71 5.82
C VAL A 55 -19.44 -5.88 5.53
N ILE A 56 -20.56 -5.62 4.85
CA ILE A 56 -21.57 -6.63 4.56
C ILE A 56 -21.73 -6.92 3.06
N LYS A 57 -22.28 -8.11 2.74
CA LYS A 57 -22.56 -8.57 1.37
C LYS A 57 -23.37 -7.57 0.55
N ALA A 58 -24.33 -6.89 1.16
CA ALA A 58 -25.17 -5.91 0.46
C ALA A 58 -24.35 -4.74 -0.09
N ALA A 59 -23.49 -4.14 0.75
CA ALA A 59 -22.62 -3.04 0.34
C ALA A 59 -21.57 -3.48 -0.70
N GLN A 60 -21.06 -4.71 -0.63
CA GLN A 60 -20.09 -5.22 -1.61
C GLN A 60 -20.68 -5.48 -3.00
N LYS A 61 -22.01 -5.59 -3.12
CA LYS A 61 -22.68 -5.73 -4.41
C LYS A 61 -22.84 -4.39 -5.14
N GLU A 62 -22.65 -3.28 -4.45
CA GLU A 62 -22.71 -1.94 -5.03
C GLU A 62 -21.45 -1.67 -5.87
N LYS A 63 -21.63 -1.65 -7.20
CA LYS A 63 -20.54 -1.49 -8.16
C LYS A 63 -20.23 -0.04 -8.51
N PHE A 64 -21.17 0.87 -8.26
CA PHE A 64 -21.05 2.29 -8.54
C PHE A 64 -21.45 3.05 -7.28
N ILE A 65 -20.57 3.90 -6.76
CA ILE A 65 -20.82 4.64 -5.53
C ILE A 65 -21.17 6.08 -5.90
N ASP A 66 -22.40 6.50 -5.62
CA ASP A 66 -22.81 7.90 -5.77
C ASP A 66 -22.31 8.71 -4.58
N LEU A 67 -21.06 9.17 -4.69
CA LEU A 67 -20.39 9.98 -3.69
C LEU A 67 -20.89 11.43 -3.76
N PRO A 68 -21.10 12.08 -2.61
CA PRO A 68 -21.55 13.46 -2.57
C PRO A 68 -20.43 14.41 -3.06
N PRO A 69 -20.78 15.58 -3.64
CA PRO A 69 -19.80 16.51 -4.21
C PRO A 69 -18.67 16.90 -3.24
N GLU A 70 -18.95 16.96 -1.94
CA GLU A 70 -18.00 17.28 -0.88
C GLU A 70 -16.89 16.24 -0.73
N LEU A 71 -17.08 15.02 -1.24
CA LEU A 71 -16.05 13.98 -1.32
C LEU A 71 -15.48 13.80 -2.72
N GLU A 72 -16.23 14.18 -3.77
CA GLU A 72 -15.78 14.08 -5.17
C GLU A 72 -14.87 15.23 -5.57
N LEU A 73 -15.28 16.47 -5.28
CA LEU A 73 -14.53 17.68 -5.65
C LEU A 73 -13.09 17.65 -5.11
N PRO A 74 -12.83 17.48 -3.80
CA PRO A 74 -11.44 17.47 -3.32
C PRO A 74 -10.65 16.26 -3.83
N TRP A 75 -11.32 15.14 -4.15
CA TRP A 75 -10.64 13.94 -4.60
C TRP A 75 -9.98 14.10 -5.97
N SER A 76 -10.55 14.90 -6.88
CA SER A 76 -9.92 15.18 -8.18
C SER A 76 -8.58 15.90 -8.02
N PHE A 77 -8.54 16.97 -7.23
CA PHE A 77 -7.32 17.72 -6.89
C PHE A 77 -6.27 16.83 -6.21
N LEU A 78 -6.70 16.00 -5.25
CA LEU A 78 -5.79 15.09 -4.54
C LEU A 78 -5.19 14.05 -5.50
N ARG A 79 -6.02 13.43 -6.36
CA ARG A 79 -5.55 12.47 -7.38
C ARG A 79 -4.56 13.10 -8.35
N GLN A 80 -4.82 14.32 -8.79
CA GLN A 80 -3.92 15.08 -9.67
C GLN A 80 -2.59 15.39 -8.96
N HIS A 81 -2.64 15.94 -7.76
CA HIS A 81 -1.46 16.31 -6.97
C HIS A 81 -0.53 15.11 -6.71
N TYR A 82 -1.07 13.98 -6.24
CA TYR A 82 -0.26 12.79 -5.98
C TYR A 82 -0.01 11.94 -7.23
N GLY A 83 -0.67 12.26 -8.35
CA GLY A 83 -0.59 11.51 -9.60
C GLY A 83 -1.07 10.07 -9.46
N VAL A 84 -2.26 9.86 -8.89
CA VAL A 84 -2.90 8.54 -8.72
C VAL A 84 -4.31 8.56 -9.27
N THR A 85 -4.82 7.43 -9.75
CA THR A 85 -6.18 7.36 -10.32
C THR A 85 -7.19 6.57 -9.48
N SER A 86 -6.76 5.89 -8.42
CA SER A 86 -7.63 5.09 -7.54
C SER A 86 -8.82 5.88 -6.98
N GLN A 87 -9.99 5.22 -6.93
CA GLN A 87 -11.20 5.79 -6.31
C GLN A 87 -11.27 5.57 -4.80
N GLY A 88 -10.59 4.54 -4.28
CA GLY A 88 -10.52 4.20 -2.84
C GLY A 88 -9.20 4.56 -2.16
N GLY A 89 -8.37 5.38 -2.80
CA GLY A 89 -7.05 5.70 -2.27
C GLY A 89 -6.06 4.53 -2.36
N ASN A 90 -5.06 4.54 -1.47
CA ASN A 90 -3.95 3.59 -1.45
C ASN A 90 -3.27 3.56 -0.07
N CYS A 91 -2.23 2.76 0.11
CA CYS A 91 -1.48 2.70 1.38
C CYS A 91 -0.93 4.07 1.84
N THR A 92 -0.62 4.99 0.93
CA THR A 92 -0.12 6.32 1.30
C THR A 92 -1.20 7.16 1.96
N SER A 93 -2.39 7.27 1.35
CA SER A 93 -3.52 8.01 1.95
C SER A 93 -4.04 7.36 3.23
N ASN A 94 -4.28 6.05 3.19
CA ASN A 94 -5.07 5.41 4.24
C ASN A 94 -4.23 4.91 5.43
N TYR A 95 -2.92 4.67 5.22
CA TYR A 95 -2.02 4.25 6.30
C TYR A 95 -0.94 5.28 6.59
N PHE A 96 -0.16 5.75 5.61
CA PHE A 96 0.99 6.61 5.92
C PHE A 96 0.59 7.98 6.45
N TYR A 97 -0.47 8.58 5.90
CA TYR A 97 -0.95 9.89 6.31
C TYR A 97 -2.09 9.85 7.34
N ASN A 98 -2.41 8.67 7.89
CA ASN A 98 -3.46 8.49 8.89
C ASN A 98 -2.91 8.41 10.33
N PHE A 99 -1.74 8.99 10.59
CA PHE A 99 -1.12 9.02 11.92
C PHE A 99 -0.72 10.45 12.32
N ASP A 100 -0.96 10.79 13.58
CA ASP A 100 -0.48 12.05 14.16
C ASP A 100 1.00 11.96 14.58
N ALA A 101 1.54 13.07 15.06
CA ALA A 101 2.92 13.14 15.55
C ALA A 101 3.22 12.26 16.77
N ARG A 102 2.18 11.77 17.47
CA ARG A 102 2.27 10.84 18.61
C ARG A 102 2.04 9.40 18.19
N GLU A 103 1.98 9.13 16.88
CA GLU A 103 1.68 7.84 16.28
C GLU A 103 0.28 7.29 16.60
N ASN A 104 -0.71 8.15 16.91
CA ASN A 104 -2.09 7.71 17.02
C ASN A 104 -2.78 7.71 15.66
N LEU A 105 -3.69 6.75 15.44
CA LEU A 105 -4.61 6.79 14.31
C LEU A 105 -5.53 8.01 14.40
N VAL A 106 -5.51 8.86 13.37
CA VAL A 106 -6.33 10.08 13.31
C VAL A 106 -7.77 9.74 12.94
N TYR A 107 -7.95 9.03 11.81
CA TYR A 107 -9.24 8.60 11.30
C TYR A 107 -9.44 7.12 11.63
N GLN A 108 -9.95 6.87 12.84
CA GLN A 108 -10.24 5.53 13.33
C GLN A 108 -11.51 4.96 12.69
N ILE A 109 -11.43 3.68 12.34
CA ILE A 109 -12.49 2.90 11.71
C ILE A 109 -13.42 2.35 12.79
N ASN A 110 -12.86 1.77 13.85
CA ASN A 110 -13.59 1.03 14.89
C ASN A 110 -13.67 1.78 16.23
N CYS A 111 -13.82 3.11 16.21
CA CYS A 111 -13.76 3.97 17.40
C CYS A 111 -14.70 3.52 18.55
N SER A 112 -15.87 2.99 18.21
CA SER A 112 -16.90 2.53 19.16
C SER A 112 -16.88 1.02 19.44
N SER A 113 -15.87 0.30 18.96
CA SER A 113 -15.75 -1.15 19.11
C SER A 113 -14.93 -1.53 20.35
N THR A 114 -14.82 -2.84 20.60
CA THR A 114 -14.05 -3.38 21.73
C THR A 114 -12.55 -3.04 21.60
N GLU A 115 -11.86 -3.03 22.73
CA GLU A 115 -10.41 -2.79 22.77
C GLU A 115 -9.63 -3.75 21.86
N THR A 116 -10.05 -5.02 21.80
CA THR A 116 -9.45 -6.01 20.91
C THR A 116 -9.52 -5.61 19.44
N ILE A 117 -10.65 -5.06 18.98
CA ILE A 117 -10.81 -4.62 17.59
C ILE A 117 -9.99 -3.36 17.32
N ARG A 118 -10.03 -2.37 18.23
CA ARG A 118 -9.27 -1.13 18.10
C ARG A 118 -7.76 -1.37 18.09
N SER A 119 -7.28 -2.25 18.97
CA SER A 119 -5.87 -2.66 19.03
C SER A 119 -5.45 -3.39 17.76
N ALA A 120 -6.30 -4.27 17.22
CA ALA A 120 -6.03 -4.96 15.95
C ALA A 120 -5.97 -3.99 14.76
N GLU A 121 -6.89 -3.01 14.70
CA GLU A 121 -6.86 -1.93 13.71
C GLU A 121 -5.56 -1.14 13.80
N TYR A 122 -5.21 -0.67 15.00
CA TYR A 122 -3.97 0.07 15.25
C TYR A 122 -2.75 -0.72 14.78
N HIS A 123 -2.58 -1.95 15.25
CA HIS A 123 -1.39 -2.75 14.91
C HIS A 123 -1.31 -3.06 13.42
N PHE A 124 -2.45 -3.34 12.77
CA PHE A 124 -2.47 -3.57 11.34
C PHE A 124 -2.09 -2.31 10.55
N ALA A 125 -2.67 -1.16 10.89
CA ALA A 125 -2.39 0.10 10.20
C ALA A 125 -0.97 0.63 10.47
N HIS A 126 -0.49 0.53 11.71
CA HIS A 126 0.80 1.08 12.18
C HIS A 126 2.00 0.29 11.64
N MET A 127 1.83 -1.00 11.35
CA MET A 127 2.87 -1.82 10.74
C MET A 127 3.43 -1.20 9.45
N PHE A 128 2.57 -0.63 8.61
CA PHE A 128 2.96 -0.08 7.31
C PHE A 128 3.89 1.14 7.41
N PRO A 129 3.55 2.26 8.09
CA PRO A 129 4.46 3.39 8.23
C PRO A 129 5.72 3.05 9.03
N VAL A 130 5.66 2.15 10.02
CA VAL A 130 6.87 1.73 10.76
C VAL A 130 7.85 1.00 9.85
N MET A 131 7.37 0.09 9.00
CA MET A 131 8.21 -0.59 8.02
C MET A 131 8.91 0.41 7.10
N GLU A 132 8.18 1.42 6.62
CA GLU A 132 8.74 2.44 5.72
C GLU A 132 9.71 3.40 6.42
N LYS A 133 9.44 3.82 7.67
CA LYS A 133 10.39 4.61 8.48
C LYS A 133 11.71 3.88 8.65
N LEU A 134 11.67 2.58 8.97
CA LEU A 134 12.87 1.74 9.11
C LEU A 134 13.56 1.46 7.78
N ALA A 135 12.85 1.58 6.65
CA ALA A 135 13.40 1.39 5.32
C ALA A 135 14.15 2.61 4.78
N LEU A 136 13.95 3.81 5.33
CA LEU A 136 14.57 5.03 4.81
C LEU A 136 16.10 4.95 4.68
N PRO A 137 16.86 4.47 5.69
CA PRO A 137 18.31 4.27 5.53
C PRO A 137 18.69 3.30 4.40
N ILE A 138 17.87 2.29 4.14
CA ILE A 138 18.07 1.33 3.05
C ILE A 138 17.97 2.05 1.71
N TYR A 139 17.02 2.97 1.56
CA TYR A 139 16.88 3.76 0.32
C TYR A 139 18.10 4.63 0.06
N HIS A 140 18.63 5.26 1.11
CA HIS A 140 19.87 6.03 1.01
C HIS A 140 21.06 5.15 0.61
N ASP A 141 21.21 3.98 1.23
CA ASP A 141 22.32 3.08 0.91
C ASP A 141 22.19 2.47 -0.49
N ILE A 142 20.97 2.22 -0.97
CA ILE A 142 20.72 1.82 -2.37
C ILE A 142 21.25 2.91 -3.31
N VAL A 143 20.82 4.16 -3.13
CA VAL A 143 21.27 5.28 -3.98
C VAL A 143 22.79 5.47 -3.91
N LYS A 144 23.36 5.44 -2.70
CA LYS A 144 24.82 5.56 -2.52
C LYS A 144 25.59 4.39 -3.14
N SER A 145 25.06 3.18 -3.11
CA SER A 145 25.68 2.01 -3.76
C SER A 145 25.69 2.18 -5.28
N ILE A 146 24.60 2.70 -5.86
CA ILE A 146 24.50 3.01 -7.30
C ILE A 146 25.56 4.04 -7.69
N ILE A 147 25.60 5.18 -7.00
CA ILE A 147 26.58 6.25 -7.27
C ILE A 147 28.01 5.72 -7.13
N SER A 148 28.29 4.96 -6.08
CA SER A 148 29.63 4.39 -5.84
C SER A 148 30.03 3.40 -6.93
N PHE A 149 29.09 2.57 -7.40
CA PHE A 149 29.33 1.63 -8.49
C PHE A 149 29.63 2.37 -9.81
N GLU A 150 28.83 3.38 -10.15
CA GLU A 150 29.04 4.19 -11.37
C GLU A 150 30.39 4.94 -11.36
N GLN A 151 30.85 5.35 -10.18
CA GLN A 151 32.14 6.03 -10.01
C GLN A 151 33.33 5.07 -9.88
N GLY A 152 33.13 3.75 -10.00
CA GLY A 152 34.19 2.75 -9.83
C GLY A 152 34.71 2.63 -8.38
N GLN A 153 34.00 3.18 -7.40
CA GLN A 153 34.37 3.18 -5.98
C GLN A 153 33.91 1.87 -5.31
N ARG A 154 34.56 0.77 -5.69
CA ARG A 154 34.17 -0.60 -5.31
C ARG A 154 33.99 -0.81 -3.82
N ASP A 155 34.96 -0.40 -2.99
CA ASP A 155 34.91 -0.63 -1.55
C ASP A 155 33.74 0.09 -0.87
N LYS A 156 33.40 1.30 -1.34
CA LYS A 156 32.22 2.03 -0.86
C LYS A 156 30.93 1.37 -1.30
N CYS A 157 30.86 0.89 -2.55
CA CYS A 157 29.71 0.13 -3.03
C CYS A 157 29.47 -1.11 -2.15
N LEU A 158 30.52 -1.91 -1.89
CA LEU A 158 30.44 -3.07 -1.01
C LEU A 158 30.03 -2.71 0.43
N HIS A 159 30.56 -1.60 0.96
CA HIS A 159 30.15 -1.10 2.27
C HIS A 159 28.64 -0.83 2.34
N PHE A 160 28.07 -0.12 1.36
CA PHE A 160 26.64 0.15 1.31
C PHE A 160 25.80 -1.12 1.10
N LEU A 161 26.25 -2.06 0.26
CA LEU A 161 25.55 -3.34 0.08
C LEU A 161 25.51 -4.17 1.38
N LYS A 162 26.61 -4.22 2.13
CA LYS A 162 26.67 -4.88 3.45
C LYS A 162 25.76 -4.20 4.47
N SER A 163 25.69 -2.87 4.42
CA SER A 163 24.79 -2.07 5.24
C SER A 163 23.32 -2.38 4.92
N ILE A 164 22.93 -2.42 3.64
CA ILE A 164 21.59 -2.83 3.21
C ILE A 164 21.24 -4.22 3.75
N ASN A 165 22.14 -5.19 3.61
CA ASN A 165 21.92 -6.55 4.10
C ASN A 165 21.71 -6.63 5.62
N THR A 166 22.32 -5.72 6.37
CA THR A 166 22.16 -5.64 7.83
C THR A 166 20.82 -5.01 8.19
N GLN A 167 20.48 -3.89 7.54
CA GLN A 167 19.31 -3.09 7.86
C GLN A 167 18.00 -3.69 7.37
N LEU A 168 18.00 -4.40 6.22
CA LEU A 168 16.80 -4.98 5.63
C LEU A 168 16.04 -5.93 6.56
N ARG A 169 16.72 -6.56 7.52
CA ARG A 169 16.07 -7.42 8.52
C ARG A 169 15.10 -6.67 9.40
N LEU A 170 15.37 -5.39 9.70
CA LEU A 170 14.61 -4.59 10.65
C LEU A 170 13.16 -4.34 10.17
N PRO A 171 12.90 -3.74 8.99
CA PRO A 171 11.53 -3.56 8.53
C PRO A 171 10.82 -4.89 8.27
N LEU A 172 11.51 -5.93 7.78
CA LEU A 172 10.90 -7.24 7.56
C LEU A 172 10.46 -7.90 8.89
N LYS A 173 11.19 -7.66 9.99
CA LYS A 173 10.85 -8.16 11.33
C LYS A 173 9.56 -7.53 11.87
N VAL A 174 9.26 -6.27 11.54
CA VAL A 174 8.02 -5.60 11.96
C VAL A 174 6.80 -6.42 11.55
N PHE A 175 6.78 -6.95 10.32
CA PHE A 175 5.70 -7.83 9.86
C PHE A 175 5.58 -9.10 10.73
N TYR A 176 6.71 -9.74 11.06
CA TYR A 176 6.71 -10.95 11.88
C TYR A 176 6.28 -10.71 13.32
N ASP A 177 6.65 -9.58 13.89
CA ASP A 177 6.32 -9.22 15.27
C ASP A 177 4.89 -8.70 15.40
N THR A 178 4.29 -8.24 14.30
CA THR A 178 2.99 -7.55 14.31
C THR A 178 1.86 -8.43 13.80
N LEU A 179 2.06 -9.17 12.71
CA LEU A 179 1.06 -10.11 12.19
C LEU A 179 1.09 -11.43 12.98
N VAL A 180 0.64 -11.35 14.23
CA VAL A 180 0.48 -12.43 15.20
C VAL A 180 -0.84 -12.27 15.93
N ASP A 181 -1.43 -13.39 16.34
CA ASP A 181 -2.79 -13.43 16.90
C ASP A 181 -2.94 -12.60 18.18
N SER A 182 -1.87 -12.42 18.96
CA SER A 182 -1.86 -11.60 20.18
C SER A 182 -1.95 -10.09 19.93
N LYS A 183 -1.67 -9.62 18.72
CA LYS A 183 -1.79 -8.20 18.32
C LYS A 183 -2.92 -7.98 17.33
N ILE A 184 -3.08 -8.90 16.39
CA ILE A 184 -4.10 -8.86 15.36
C ILE A 184 -4.83 -10.20 15.41
N PRO A 185 -5.84 -10.37 16.28
CA PRO A 185 -6.56 -11.64 16.38
C PRO A 185 -7.23 -11.97 15.06
N ARG A 186 -7.06 -13.21 14.60
CA ARG A 186 -7.65 -13.67 13.33
C ARG A 186 -9.17 -13.55 13.34
N SER A 187 -9.79 -13.75 14.51
CA SER A 187 -11.24 -13.67 14.72
C SER A 187 -11.85 -12.30 14.43
N VAL A 188 -11.06 -11.22 14.45
CA VAL A 188 -11.56 -9.85 14.20
C VAL A 188 -11.01 -9.23 12.92
N TRP A 189 -9.84 -9.71 12.46
CA TRP A 189 -9.12 -9.04 11.37
C TRP A 189 -9.94 -8.96 10.08
N LEU A 190 -10.51 -10.08 9.61
CA LEU A 190 -11.18 -10.09 8.32
C LEU A 190 -12.45 -9.22 8.34
N SER A 191 -13.24 -9.31 9.41
CA SER A 191 -14.51 -8.60 9.56
C SER A 191 -14.35 -7.10 9.82
N TYR A 192 -13.47 -6.72 10.76
CA TYR A 192 -13.43 -5.37 11.31
C TYR A 192 -12.23 -4.53 10.84
N VAL A 193 -11.16 -5.16 10.37
CA VAL A 193 -9.91 -4.46 10.02
C VAL A 193 -9.69 -4.45 8.51
N GLN A 194 -9.60 -5.64 7.90
CA GLN A 194 -9.31 -5.78 6.48
C GLN A 194 -10.47 -5.31 5.61
N GLY A 195 -11.71 -5.68 5.95
CA GLY A 195 -12.88 -5.45 5.10
C GLY A 195 -13.05 -3.99 4.69
N PHE A 196 -12.89 -3.07 5.65
CA PHE A 196 -13.00 -1.64 5.41
C PHE A 196 -12.00 -1.13 4.37
N GLN A 197 -10.82 -1.74 4.29
CA GLN A 197 -9.74 -1.34 3.38
C GLN A 197 -9.90 -1.91 1.96
N GLY A 198 -10.94 -2.70 1.72
CA GLY A 198 -11.38 -3.02 0.37
C GLY A 198 -11.98 -1.80 -0.32
N TRP A 199 -11.88 -1.77 -1.65
CA TRP A 199 -12.77 -0.96 -2.49
C TRP A 199 -13.71 -1.93 -3.20
N ALA A 200 -13.45 -2.41 -4.41
CA ALA A 200 -14.34 -3.29 -5.18
C ALA A 200 -15.59 -2.57 -5.72
N ALA A 201 -15.41 -1.33 -6.17
CA ALA A 201 -16.37 -0.61 -7.00
C ALA A 201 -15.59 0.04 -8.14
N GLY A 202 -16.31 0.49 -9.15
CA GLY A 202 -15.74 0.99 -10.38
C GLY A 202 -16.52 2.13 -10.98
N GLU A 203 -16.08 2.50 -12.17
CA GLU A 203 -16.74 3.46 -13.03
C GLU A 203 -16.75 2.94 -14.47
N ILE A 204 -17.56 3.57 -15.33
CA ILE A 204 -17.56 3.26 -16.75
C ILE A 204 -16.55 4.19 -17.44
N ILE A 205 -15.50 3.59 -18.01
CA ILE A 205 -14.47 4.29 -18.80
C ILE A 205 -14.51 3.70 -20.21
N ASP A 206 -14.74 4.54 -21.21
CA ASP A 206 -14.84 4.14 -22.62
C ASP A 206 -15.81 2.95 -22.85
N GLY A 207 -16.96 3.01 -22.17
CA GLY A 207 -18.01 1.98 -22.27
C GLY A 207 -17.70 0.66 -21.54
N LYS A 208 -16.58 0.57 -20.81
CA LYS A 208 -16.17 -0.61 -20.04
C LYS A 208 -16.21 -0.33 -18.55
N TYR A 209 -16.70 -1.30 -17.78
CA TYR A 209 -16.63 -1.25 -16.32
C TYR A 209 -15.19 -1.50 -15.87
N VAL A 210 -14.64 -0.51 -15.16
CA VAL A 210 -13.29 -0.52 -14.62
C VAL A 210 -13.39 -0.56 -13.10
N GLU A 211 -13.08 -1.70 -12.51
CA GLU A 211 -13.09 -1.88 -11.06
C GLU A 211 -11.77 -1.48 -10.42
N TYR A 212 -11.85 -0.80 -9.28
CA TYR A 212 -10.71 -0.48 -8.42
C TYR A 212 -10.58 -1.49 -7.27
N ASP A 213 -9.34 -1.94 -7.06
CA ASP A 213 -8.90 -2.73 -5.92
C ASP A 213 -8.83 -1.85 -4.66
N GLY A 214 -8.87 -2.49 -3.49
CA GLY A 214 -8.53 -1.82 -2.24
C GLY A 214 -7.02 -1.78 -1.99
N LEU A 215 -6.67 -1.62 -0.73
CA LEU A 215 -5.28 -1.44 -0.29
C LEU A 215 -4.53 -2.75 -0.21
N SER A 216 -3.22 -2.73 -0.45
CA SER A 216 -2.43 -3.95 -0.49
C SER A 216 -1.01 -3.73 -0.03
N GLY A 217 -0.42 -4.76 0.59
CA GLY A 217 1.01 -4.77 0.90
C GLY A 217 1.92 -4.59 -0.33
N ASN A 218 1.41 -4.89 -1.54
CA ASN A 218 2.16 -4.66 -2.77
C ASN A 218 2.26 -3.18 -3.19
N GLN A 219 1.54 -2.28 -2.52
CA GLN A 219 1.62 -0.83 -2.71
C GLN A 219 2.76 -0.20 -1.88
N LEU A 220 3.44 -0.97 -1.02
CA LEU A 220 4.51 -0.46 -0.16
C LEU A 220 5.77 -0.10 -0.96
N PRO A 221 6.33 1.11 -0.77
CA PRO A 221 7.59 1.51 -1.40
C PRO A 221 8.74 0.56 -1.14
N LEU A 222 8.89 -0.01 0.07
CA LEU A 222 10.01 -0.88 0.42
C LEU A 222 10.21 -2.01 -0.58
N PHE A 223 9.15 -2.75 -0.87
CA PHE A 223 9.25 -3.88 -1.79
C PHE A 223 9.50 -3.42 -3.22
N GLN A 224 8.86 -2.32 -3.66
CA GLN A 224 9.04 -1.79 -5.01
C GLN A 224 10.46 -1.24 -5.24
N VAL A 225 11.03 -0.57 -4.24
CA VAL A 225 12.38 0.02 -4.25
C VAL A 225 13.43 -1.09 -4.26
N VAL A 226 13.34 -2.05 -3.34
CA VAL A 226 14.34 -3.12 -3.29
C VAL A 226 14.24 -3.97 -4.55
N ASP A 227 13.03 -4.32 -5.02
CA ASP A 227 12.85 -5.07 -6.26
C ASP A 227 13.43 -4.35 -7.49
N ALA A 228 13.17 -3.05 -7.63
CA ALA A 228 13.78 -2.25 -8.69
C ALA A 228 15.30 -2.29 -8.62
N PHE A 229 15.87 -2.15 -7.42
CA PHE A 229 17.31 -2.16 -7.21
C PHE A 229 17.97 -3.50 -7.55
N ILE A 230 17.35 -4.63 -7.17
CA ILE A 230 17.88 -5.98 -7.48
C ILE A 230 17.52 -6.46 -8.89
N GLY A 231 16.94 -5.59 -9.72
CA GLY A 231 16.64 -5.86 -11.13
C GLY A 231 15.44 -6.79 -11.35
N LEU A 232 14.50 -6.85 -10.41
CA LEU A 232 13.26 -7.60 -10.58
C LEU A 232 12.19 -6.75 -11.27
N ASP A 233 11.35 -7.43 -12.05
CA ASP A 233 10.16 -6.83 -12.65
C ASP A 233 9.18 -6.33 -11.59
N ARG A 234 8.35 -5.37 -11.98
CA ARG A 234 7.33 -4.78 -11.11
C ARG A 234 6.33 -5.85 -10.65
N TYR A 235 5.95 -5.78 -9.37
CA TYR A 235 4.88 -6.63 -8.84
C TYR A 235 3.50 -6.22 -9.41
N LEU A 236 3.28 -4.91 -9.52
CA LEU A 236 2.06 -4.33 -10.06
C LEU A 236 2.19 -4.19 -11.58
N ASN A 237 1.10 -4.48 -12.30
CA ASN A 237 1.01 -4.10 -13.70
C ASN A 237 1.00 -2.57 -13.84
N GLU A 238 1.22 -2.08 -15.06
CA GLU A 238 1.32 -0.64 -15.31
C GLU A 238 0.08 0.13 -14.86
N GLU A 239 -1.10 -0.39 -15.16
CA GLU A 239 -2.37 0.19 -14.72
C GLU A 239 -2.43 0.34 -13.19
N ASN A 240 -2.13 -0.70 -12.42
CA ASN A 240 -2.18 -0.63 -10.96
C ASN A 240 -1.05 0.23 -10.37
N VAL A 241 0.10 0.34 -11.05
CA VAL A 241 1.12 1.32 -10.69
C VAL A 241 0.54 2.73 -10.78
N HIS A 242 -0.15 3.07 -11.87
CA HIS A 242 -0.79 4.39 -12.02
C HIS A 242 -1.96 4.62 -11.05
N ARG A 243 -2.72 3.56 -10.72
CA ARG A 243 -3.84 3.68 -9.80
C ARG A 243 -3.42 3.94 -8.37
N TYR A 244 -2.40 3.23 -7.86
CA TYR A 244 -2.15 3.18 -6.42
C TYR A 244 -0.81 3.75 -5.97
N MET A 245 0.17 3.94 -6.86
CA MET A 245 1.47 4.47 -6.47
C MET A 245 1.60 5.96 -6.78
N PRO A 246 1.84 6.82 -5.77
CA PRO A 246 2.17 8.22 -5.97
C PRO A 246 3.29 8.44 -6.99
N LEU A 247 3.18 9.52 -7.76
CA LEU A 247 4.11 9.86 -8.83
C LEU A 247 5.57 9.91 -8.36
N SER A 248 5.84 10.44 -7.17
CA SER A 248 7.19 10.49 -6.58
C SER A 248 7.77 9.08 -6.36
N GLN A 249 6.98 8.15 -5.83
CA GLN A 249 7.37 6.75 -5.65
C GLN A 249 7.61 6.04 -6.99
N ARG A 250 6.79 6.35 -8.01
CA ARG A 250 6.96 5.83 -9.38
C ARG A 250 8.24 6.34 -10.03
N LYS A 251 8.56 7.63 -9.87
CA LYS A 251 9.81 8.24 -10.37
C LYS A 251 11.03 7.60 -9.71
N LEU A 252 11.03 7.46 -8.39
CA LEU A 252 12.11 6.81 -7.64
C LEU A 252 12.34 5.38 -8.13
N THR A 253 11.30 4.55 -8.13
CA THR A 253 11.42 3.13 -8.52
C THR A 253 11.77 2.95 -9.98
N THR A 254 11.37 3.86 -10.87
CA THR A 254 11.81 3.88 -12.27
C THR A 254 13.30 4.17 -12.38
N SER A 255 13.78 5.23 -11.71
CA SER A 255 15.20 5.61 -11.72
C SER A 255 16.07 4.50 -11.14
N LEU A 256 15.72 3.93 -9.98
CA LEU A 256 16.46 2.84 -9.36
C LEU A 256 16.58 1.60 -10.27
N ARG A 257 15.54 1.31 -11.06
CA ARG A 257 15.57 0.20 -12.02
C ARG A 257 16.51 0.48 -13.18
N GLN A 258 16.48 1.71 -13.71
CA GLN A 258 17.39 2.14 -14.79
C GLN A 258 18.85 2.05 -14.38
N HIS A 259 19.15 2.38 -13.12
CA HIS A 259 20.51 2.35 -12.56
C HIS A 259 20.83 1.07 -11.78
N SER A 260 19.98 0.02 -11.87
CA SER A 260 20.29 -1.26 -11.26
C SER A 260 21.52 -1.86 -11.90
N PHE A 261 22.58 -2.05 -11.12
CA PHE A 261 23.87 -2.54 -11.61
C PHE A 261 24.06 -4.04 -11.40
N ARG A 262 23.07 -4.78 -10.88
CA ARG A 262 23.21 -6.22 -10.55
C ARG A 262 23.69 -7.05 -11.75
N ARG A 263 23.07 -6.84 -12.92
CA ARG A 263 23.43 -7.57 -14.13
C ARG A 263 24.85 -7.21 -14.58
N LYS A 264 25.18 -5.92 -14.60
CA LYS A 264 26.50 -5.44 -14.98
C LYS A 264 27.60 -5.98 -14.06
N ALA A 265 27.39 -5.94 -12.74
CA ALA A 265 28.35 -6.50 -11.78
C ALA A 265 28.63 -8.00 -12.02
N LYS A 266 27.61 -8.76 -12.46
CA LYS A 266 27.76 -10.17 -12.84
C LYS A 266 28.54 -10.33 -14.15
N GLU A 267 28.24 -9.52 -15.16
CA GLU A 267 28.95 -9.51 -16.45
C GLU A 267 30.42 -9.13 -16.29
N ASP A 268 30.71 -8.18 -15.40
CA ASP A 268 32.06 -7.72 -15.05
C ASP A 268 32.81 -8.71 -14.13
N GLY A 269 32.16 -9.77 -13.66
CA GLY A 269 32.75 -10.80 -12.80
C GLY A 269 33.03 -10.37 -11.36
N ASP A 270 32.38 -9.31 -10.85
CA ASP A 270 32.55 -8.87 -9.46
C ASP A 270 31.78 -9.76 -8.47
N SER A 271 32.40 -10.89 -8.16
CA SER A 271 31.82 -11.94 -7.30
C SER A 271 31.42 -11.48 -5.90
N GLU A 272 32.07 -10.46 -5.32
CA GLU A 272 31.70 -9.95 -3.99
C GLU A 272 30.43 -9.09 -4.05
N ILE A 273 30.34 -8.20 -5.04
CA ILE A 273 29.13 -7.40 -5.27
C ILE A 273 27.95 -8.31 -5.59
N GLU A 274 28.16 -9.30 -6.46
CA GLU A 274 27.13 -10.30 -6.78
C GLU A 274 26.69 -11.06 -5.52
N ALA A 275 27.64 -11.48 -4.67
CA ALA A 275 27.34 -12.20 -3.44
C ALA A 275 26.51 -11.35 -2.45
N GLU A 276 26.82 -10.06 -2.29
CA GLU A 276 26.03 -9.18 -1.43
C GLU A 276 24.63 -8.91 -2.00
N MET A 277 24.50 -8.70 -3.31
CA MET A 277 23.19 -8.57 -3.97
C MET A 277 22.34 -9.84 -3.81
N LEU A 278 22.97 -11.02 -3.93
CA LEU A 278 22.30 -12.29 -3.72
C LEU A 278 21.81 -12.48 -2.27
N LYS A 279 22.52 -11.94 -1.29
CA LYS A 279 22.04 -11.94 0.12
C LYS A 279 20.75 -11.11 0.25
N ILE A 280 20.65 -9.95 -0.40
CA ILE A 280 19.43 -9.12 -0.42
C ILE A 280 18.25 -9.93 -1.02
N VAL A 281 18.49 -10.57 -2.16
CA VAL A 281 17.51 -11.45 -2.83
C VAL A 281 17.04 -12.57 -1.90
N LYS A 282 17.97 -13.25 -1.20
CA LYS A 282 17.65 -14.32 -0.25
C LYS A 282 16.78 -13.81 0.91
N GLN A 283 17.04 -12.62 1.44
CA GLN A 283 16.23 -12.04 2.51
C GLN A 283 14.79 -11.75 2.04
N LEU A 284 14.63 -11.16 0.87
CA LEU A 284 13.30 -10.94 0.27
C LEU A 284 12.56 -12.26 0.00
N ARG A 285 13.28 -13.29 -0.46
CA ARG A 285 12.70 -14.63 -0.67
C ARG A 285 12.16 -15.24 0.62
N VAL A 286 12.94 -15.18 1.70
CA VAL A 286 12.49 -15.66 3.03
C VAL A 286 11.26 -14.90 3.49
N PHE A 287 11.25 -13.57 3.32
CA PHE A 287 10.08 -12.76 3.62
C PHE A 287 8.85 -13.15 2.83
N ARG A 288 8.97 -13.31 1.50
CA ARG A 288 7.84 -13.70 0.63
C ARG A 288 7.26 -15.05 1.02
N LEU A 289 8.11 -16.01 1.37
CA LEU A 289 7.68 -17.32 1.85
C LEU A 289 6.92 -17.22 3.18
N ALA A 290 7.46 -16.45 4.13
CA ALA A 290 6.84 -16.27 5.43
C ALA A 290 5.54 -15.44 5.34
N HIS A 291 5.50 -14.41 4.50
CA HIS A 291 4.29 -13.63 4.20
C HIS A 291 3.17 -14.53 3.66
N ARG A 292 3.48 -15.38 2.67
CA ARG A 292 2.53 -16.38 2.14
C ARG A 292 2.01 -17.31 3.23
N ALA A 293 2.90 -17.87 4.05
CA ALA A 293 2.52 -18.80 5.12
C ALA A 293 1.65 -18.13 6.20
N ARG A 294 1.95 -16.87 6.56
CA ARG A 294 1.24 -16.13 7.62
C ARG A 294 -0.06 -15.49 7.16
N ALA A 295 -0.20 -15.10 5.89
CA ALA A 295 -1.43 -14.51 5.37
C ALA A 295 -2.58 -15.54 5.29
N ARG A 296 -2.26 -16.82 5.00
CA ARG A 296 -3.27 -17.86 4.77
C ARG A 296 -4.22 -18.07 5.96
N PRO A 297 -3.76 -18.25 7.22
CA PRO A 297 -4.67 -18.40 8.35
C PRO A 297 -5.64 -17.22 8.56
N TYR A 298 -5.21 -15.99 8.25
CA TYR A 298 -6.05 -14.81 8.35
C TYR A 298 -7.14 -14.82 7.28
N LEU A 299 -6.76 -15.10 6.03
CA LEU A 299 -7.67 -15.17 4.88
C LEU A 299 -8.64 -16.37 4.94
N SER A 300 -8.29 -17.41 5.69
CA SER A 300 -9.12 -18.60 5.92
C SER A 300 -10.15 -18.44 7.05
N THR A 301 -10.17 -17.31 7.75
CA THR A 301 -11.16 -17.08 8.81
C THR A 301 -12.55 -16.91 8.20
N ASP A 302 -13.57 -17.53 8.81
CA ASP A 302 -14.95 -17.38 8.36
C ASP A 302 -15.46 -15.96 8.64
N ALA A 303 -16.12 -15.36 7.66
CA ALA A 303 -16.69 -14.01 7.72
C ALA A 303 -18.02 -14.01 6.95
N PRO A 304 -19.07 -14.65 7.50
CA PRO A 304 -20.32 -14.93 6.78
C PRO A 304 -21.11 -13.66 6.43
N GLU A 305 -20.82 -12.54 7.09
CA GLU A 305 -21.43 -11.24 6.85
C GLU A 305 -21.04 -10.63 5.49
N ARG A 306 -19.91 -11.05 4.90
CA ARG A 306 -19.33 -10.48 3.67
C ARG A 306 -19.13 -11.52 2.56
N LEU A 307 -19.07 -11.04 1.33
CA LEU A 307 -18.51 -11.78 0.21
C LEU A 307 -17.00 -11.88 0.38
N ILE A 308 -16.45 -12.96 -0.18
CA ILE A 308 -15.01 -13.14 -0.30
C ILE A 308 -14.46 -11.91 -1.01
N MET A 309 -13.51 -11.24 -0.36
CA MET A 309 -12.83 -10.08 -0.89
C MET A 309 -11.51 -9.97 -0.15
N THR A 310 -10.43 -9.72 -0.87
CA THR A 310 -9.14 -9.42 -0.27
C THR A 310 -8.80 -7.96 -0.52
N ALA A 311 -8.00 -7.36 0.36
CA ALA A 311 -7.77 -5.92 0.33
C ALA A 311 -7.15 -5.51 -1.02
N GLY A 312 -6.15 -6.24 -1.51
CA GLY A 312 -5.33 -5.81 -2.64
C GLY A 312 -5.74 -6.29 -4.04
N LYS A 313 -6.72 -7.18 -4.10
CA LYS A 313 -7.36 -7.66 -5.32
C LYS A 313 -8.81 -7.81 -4.92
N SER A 314 -9.69 -7.00 -5.49
CA SER A 314 -11.14 -7.09 -5.34
C SER A 314 -11.64 -8.40 -5.98
N ILE A 315 -11.19 -9.54 -5.45
CA ILE A 315 -11.64 -10.86 -5.84
C ILE A 315 -13.01 -11.02 -5.18
N LEU A 316 -14.01 -10.38 -5.75
CA LEU A 316 -15.39 -10.71 -5.48
C LEU A 316 -15.67 -12.11 -6.03
N GLU A 317 -16.62 -12.80 -5.42
CA GLU A 317 -17.14 -14.06 -5.98
C GLU A 317 -17.47 -13.86 -7.46
N SER A 318 -16.83 -14.66 -8.30
CA SER A 318 -16.94 -14.62 -9.76
C SER A 318 -17.06 -16.04 -10.29
N SER A 319 -17.28 -16.20 -11.59
CA SER A 319 -17.35 -17.52 -12.23
C SER A 319 -16.06 -18.34 -12.04
N THR A 320 -14.91 -17.69 -11.82
CA THR A 320 -13.59 -18.30 -11.59
C THR A 320 -13.22 -18.44 -10.11
N VAL A 321 -13.75 -17.61 -9.22
CA VAL A 321 -13.52 -17.70 -7.77
C VAL A 321 -14.84 -17.94 -7.05
N LYS A 322 -15.16 -19.22 -6.88
CA LYS A 322 -16.46 -19.69 -6.35
C LYS A 322 -16.50 -19.86 -4.83
N ASN A 323 -15.35 -19.88 -4.16
CA ASN A 323 -15.24 -20.11 -2.72
C ASN A 323 -13.90 -19.62 -2.15
N ILE A 324 -13.79 -19.57 -0.81
CA ILE A 324 -12.62 -19.05 -0.08
C ILE A 324 -11.34 -19.79 -0.50
N LYS A 325 -11.43 -21.11 -0.72
CA LYS A 325 -10.30 -21.92 -1.17
C LYS A 325 -9.79 -21.45 -2.54
N ALA A 326 -10.67 -21.23 -3.51
CA ALA A 326 -10.28 -20.73 -4.83
C ALA A 326 -9.67 -19.31 -4.76
N ALA A 327 -10.17 -18.44 -3.88
CA ALA A 327 -9.62 -17.10 -3.68
C ALA A 327 -8.21 -17.16 -3.07
N ILE A 328 -8.03 -18.02 -2.07
CA ILE A 328 -6.74 -18.29 -1.45
C ILE A 328 -5.77 -18.88 -2.47
N ASP A 329 -6.19 -19.87 -3.26
CA ASP A 329 -5.35 -20.52 -4.27
C ASP A 329 -4.92 -19.53 -5.37
N PHE A 330 -5.78 -18.59 -5.77
CA PHE A 330 -5.41 -17.52 -6.70
C PHE A 330 -4.33 -16.59 -6.12
N LEU A 331 -4.50 -16.13 -4.87
CA LEU A 331 -3.51 -15.30 -4.19
C LEU A 331 -2.21 -16.06 -3.95
N ASP A 332 -2.32 -17.34 -3.60
CA ASP A 332 -1.21 -18.25 -3.42
C ASP A 332 -0.41 -18.39 -4.72
N ALA A 333 -1.08 -18.58 -5.86
CA ALA A 333 -0.45 -18.62 -7.17
C ALA A 333 0.29 -17.32 -7.51
N MET A 334 -0.27 -16.15 -7.18
CA MET A 334 0.42 -14.87 -7.34
C MET A 334 1.68 -14.77 -6.47
N LEU A 335 1.58 -15.19 -5.20
CA LEU A 335 2.72 -15.19 -4.27
C LEU A 335 3.80 -16.20 -4.70
N VAL A 336 3.40 -17.36 -5.21
CA VAL A 336 4.30 -18.38 -5.78
C VAL A 336 4.99 -17.86 -7.04
N LYS A 337 4.26 -17.20 -7.95
CA LYS A 337 4.85 -16.55 -9.12
C LYS A 337 5.92 -15.56 -8.68
N ARG A 338 5.61 -14.67 -7.73
CA ARG A 338 6.60 -13.70 -7.24
C ARG A 338 7.79 -14.37 -6.56
N LEU A 339 7.56 -15.43 -5.79
CA LEU A 339 8.62 -16.20 -5.15
C LEU A 339 9.57 -16.81 -6.20
N ARG A 340 9.04 -17.32 -7.32
CA ARG A 340 9.84 -17.85 -8.43
C ARG A 340 10.63 -16.77 -9.15
N GLU A 341 10.06 -15.57 -9.35
CA GLU A 341 10.78 -14.42 -9.91
C GLU A 341 11.90 -13.91 -8.99
N THR A 342 11.89 -14.29 -7.70
CA THR A 342 12.95 -13.94 -6.74
C THR A 342 14.11 -14.95 -6.75
N LEU A 343 14.07 -15.97 -7.62
CA LEU A 343 15.17 -16.91 -7.86
C LEU A 343 16.11 -16.32 -8.90
#